data_AF-A0A484ZCI5-F1
#
_entry.id   AF-A0A484ZCI5-F1
#
_cell.length_a   1.000
_cell.length_b   1.000
_cell.length_c   1.000
_cell.angle_alpha   90.00
_cell.angle_beta   90.00
_cell.angle_gamma   90.00
#
_symmetry.space_group_name_H-M   'P 1'
#
loop_
_entity.id
_entity.type
_entity.pdbx_description
1 polymer ?
#
loop_
_entity_poly.entity_id
_entity_poly.type
_entity_poly.pdbx_seq_one_letter_code
_entity_poly.pdbx_strand_id
1 'polypeptide(L)'
;MIVTPEEVDVLIREGAKLSPRLAKTRILRAYAGVRPLVASDDDPSGRNVSRGIVLLDHAVRDGLEGFVTITGGKLMTYRLMAEWATDKVCEKLGHSAKMYYGRGSLTGFPTFRRRDST
;
A
#
# COMPACT_ATOMS: atom_id res chain seq x y z
N MET A 1 -3.35 -0.39 19.16
CA MET A 1 -1.89 -0.44 18.93
C MET A 1 -1.30 0.85 19.49
N ILE A 2 -0.29 0.75 20.35
CA ILE A 2 0.33 1.88 21.05
C ILE A 2 1.83 1.79 20.80
N VAL A 3 2.51 2.93 20.66
CA VAL A 3 3.98 2.96 20.57
C VAL A 3 4.56 2.68 21.96
N THR A 4 5.48 1.73 22.05
CA THR A 4 6.14 1.39 23.32
C THR A 4 7.40 2.23 23.53
N PRO A 5 7.78 2.56 24.79
CA PRO A 5 9.04 3.23 25.09
C PRO A 5 10.26 2.49 24.53
N GLU A 6 10.23 1.15 24.55
CA GLU A 6 11.32 0.31 24.09
C GLU A 6 11.55 0.43 22.58
N GLU A 7 10.48 0.49 21.78
CA GLU A 7 10.57 0.73 20.33
C GLU A 7 11.19 2.09 20.02
N VAL A 8 10.84 3.12 20.80
CA VAL A 8 11.38 4.47 20.66
C VAL A 8 12.87 4.49 20.98
N ASP A 9 13.27 3.86 22.09
CA ASP A 9 14.67 3.79 22.51
C ASP A 9 15.55 3.08 21.49
N VAL A 10 15.04 2.01 20.86
CA VAL A 10 15.75 1.34 19.76
C VAL A 10 15.98 2.29 18.59
N LEU A 11 14.95 3.04 18.15
CA LEU A 11 15.08 3.97 17.04
C LEU A 11 16.06 5.12 17.35
N ILE A 12 16.02 5.67 18.57
CA ILE A 12 16.94 6.74 18.98
C ILE A 12 18.38 6.22 19.08
N ARG A 13 18.59 5.05 19.68
CA ARG A 13 19.92 4.44 19.82
C ARG A 13 20.55 4.14 18.46
N GLU A 14 19.79 3.53 17.55
CA GLU A 14 20.30 3.24 16.20
C GLU A 14 20.50 4.51 15.37
N GLY A 15 19.57 5.47 15.46
CA GLY A 15 19.70 6.77 14.81
C GLY A 15 20.90 7.59 15.31
N ALA A 16 21.22 7.53 16.61
CA ALA A 16 22.33 8.26 17.22
C ALA A 16 23.70 7.81 16.69
N LYS A 17 23.82 6.57 16.18
CA LYS A 17 25.04 6.09 15.50
C LYS A 17 25.32 6.87 14.21
N LEU A 18 24.26 7.30 13.52
CA LEU A 18 24.36 8.10 12.29
C LEU A 18 24.40 9.61 12.58
N SER A 19 23.63 10.06 13.57
CA SER A 19 23.56 11.47 13.97
C SER A 19 23.56 11.59 15.49
N PRO A 20 24.71 11.87 16.14
CA PRO A 20 24.84 11.91 17.59
C PRO A 20 23.91 12.92 18.29
N ARG A 21 23.44 13.93 17.55
CA ARG A 21 22.51 14.94 18.06
C ARG A 21 21.11 14.37 18.36
N LEU A 22 20.72 13.26 17.74
CA LEU A 22 19.44 12.59 18.00
C LEU A 22 19.30 12.14 19.46
N ALA A 23 20.39 11.73 20.11
CA ALA A 23 20.37 11.26 21.50
C ALA A 23 19.91 12.34 22.51
N LYS A 24 19.97 13.62 22.13
CA LYS A 24 19.57 14.76 22.98
C LYS A 24 18.31 15.47 22.46
N THR A 25 17.71 14.96 21.39
CA THR A 25 16.58 15.62 20.72
C THR A 25 15.27 15.23 21.39
N ARG A 26 14.39 16.22 21.59
CA ARG A 26 13.05 16.01 22.14
C ARG A 26 12.12 15.35 21.12
N ILE A 27 11.45 14.27 21.52
CA ILE A 27 10.42 13.61 20.72
C ILE A 27 9.12 14.40 20.82
N LEU A 28 8.57 14.83 19.68
CA LEU A 28 7.31 15.59 19.63
C LEU A 28 6.09 14.67 19.49
N ARG A 29 6.25 13.56 18.76
CA ARG A 29 5.18 12.60 18.49
C ARG A 29 5.77 11.28 18.01
N ALA A 30 5.06 10.19 18.32
CA ALA A 30 5.30 8.88 17.74
C ALA A 30 3.99 8.31 17.20
N TYR A 31 4.08 7.49 16.15
CA TYR A 31 2.95 6.83 15.52
C TYR A 31 3.27 5.36 15.32
N ALA A 32 2.26 4.50 15.47
CA ALA A 32 2.36 3.09 15.18
C ALA A 32 1.34 2.71 14.09
N GLY A 33 1.70 1.74 13.27
CA GLY A 33 0.81 1.18 12.24
C GLY A 33 1.18 -0.26 11.93
N VAL A 34 0.15 -1.09 11.74
CA VAL A 34 0.30 -2.46 11.26
C VAL A 34 0.22 -2.49 9.74
N ARG A 35 1.08 -3.29 9.12
CA ARG A 35 1.03 -3.53 7.67
C ARG A 35 0.08 -4.71 7.42
N PRO A 36 -0.97 -4.55 6.58
CA PRO A 36 -1.85 -5.66 6.21
C PRO A 36 -1.12 -6.57 5.21
N LEU A 37 -0.20 -7.37 5.73
CA LEU A 37 0.56 -8.36 4.97
C LEU A 37 -0.27 -9.64 4.90
N VAL A 38 -0.54 -10.13 3.69
CA VAL A 38 -1.28 -11.38 3.48
C VAL A 38 -0.28 -12.46 3.13
N ALA A 39 -0.16 -13.46 4.01
CA ALA A 39 0.61 -14.65 3.74
C ALA A 39 -0.01 -15.41 2.57
N SER A 40 0.84 -15.87 1.65
CA SER A 40 0.46 -16.92 0.71
C SER A 40 0.13 -18.17 1.51
N ASP A 41 -0.90 -18.93 1.12
CA ASP A 41 -1.34 -20.14 1.82
C ASP A 41 -0.21 -21.21 1.99
N ASP A 42 0.90 -21.08 1.25
CA ASP A 42 2.05 -22.00 1.24
C ASP A 42 3.30 -21.59 2.07
N ASP A 43 3.31 -20.47 2.83
CA ASP A 43 4.48 -20.12 3.68
C ASP A 43 4.10 -19.61 5.10
N PRO A 44 4.09 -20.49 6.11
CA PRO A 44 3.75 -20.13 7.49
C PRO A 44 4.85 -19.36 8.23
N SER A 45 6.03 -19.14 7.64
CA SER A 45 7.14 -18.44 8.30
C SER A 45 6.97 -16.91 8.38
N GLY A 46 6.07 -16.34 7.58
CA GLY A 46 5.82 -14.89 7.53
C GLY A 46 6.99 -14.05 7.00
N ARG A 47 8.15 -14.67 6.70
CA ARG A 47 9.37 -13.98 6.22
C ARG A 47 9.34 -13.72 4.72
N ASN A 48 8.58 -14.53 3.99
CA ASN A 48 8.40 -14.43 2.54
C ASN A 48 6.97 -13.98 2.17
N VAL A 49 6.32 -13.23 3.06
CA VAL A 49 5.04 -12.58 2.72
C VAL A 49 5.33 -11.57 1.60
N SER A 50 4.82 -11.88 0.42
CA SER A 50 4.93 -11.03 -0.75
C SER A 50 4.43 -9.63 -0.39
N ARG A 51 5.34 -8.63 -0.46
CA ARG A 51 4.97 -7.21 -0.43
C ARG A 51 4.29 -6.75 -1.74
N GLY A 52 3.97 -7.70 -2.62
CA GLY A 52 3.27 -7.49 -3.87
C GLY A 52 1.78 -7.27 -3.68
N ILE A 53 1.13 -6.88 -4.77
CA ILE A 53 -0.32 -6.77 -4.83
C ILE A 53 -0.89 -8.18 -4.97
N VAL A 54 -1.88 -8.53 -4.16
CA VAL A 54 -2.61 -9.79 -4.26
C VAL A 54 -4.07 -9.45 -4.56
N LEU A 55 -4.59 -10.03 -5.65
CA LEU A 55 -5.99 -9.96 -6.03
C LEU A 55 -6.58 -11.37 -5.95
N LEU A 56 -7.56 -11.55 -5.07
CA LEU A 56 -8.24 -12.80 -4.83
C LEU A 56 -9.63 -12.76 -5.48
N ASP A 57 -9.87 -13.66 -6.42
CA ASP A 57 -11.19 -13.93 -6.94
C ASP A 57 -11.82 -15.08 -6.15
N HIS A 58 -12.79 -14.76 -5.30
CA HIS A 58 -13.42 -15.74 -4.43
C HIS A 58 -14.36 -16.69 -5.18
N ALA A 59 -14.72 -16.41 -6.43
CA ALA A 59 -15.46 -17.37 -7.26
C ALA A 59 -14.59 -18.60 -7.57
N VAL A 60 -13.31 -18.36 -7.89
CA VAL A 60 -12.35 -19.43 -8.21
C VAL A 60 -11.81 -20.10 -6.95
N ARG A 61 -11.54 -19.30 -5.90
CA ARG A 61 -10.93 -19.80 -4.66
C ARG A 61 -11.93 -20.50 -3.74
N ASP A 62 -13.08 -19.87 -3.53
CA ASP A 62 -14.03 -20.21 -2.45
C ASP A 62 -15.43 -20.57 -2.99
N GLY A 63 -15.66 -20.52 -4.31
CA GLY A 63 -16.97 -20.72 -4.93
C GLY A 63 -17.97 -19.59 -4.68
N LEU A 64 -17.51 -18.42 -4.19
CA LEU A 64 -18.34 -17.27 -3.88
C LEU A 64 -18.32 -16.23 -4.99
N GLU A 65 -19.39 -16.20 -5.78
CA GLU A 65 -19.53 -15.23 -6.87
C GLU A 65 -19.69 -13.79 -6.38
N GLY A 66 -19.21 -12.85 -7.21
CA GLY A 66 -19.33 -11.41 -6.95
C GLY A 66 -18.43 -10.85 -5.84
N PHE A 67 -17.57 -11.66 -5.23
CA PHE A 67 -16.67 -11.22 -4.17
C PHE A 67 -15.19 -11.22 -4.63
N VAL A 68 -14.53 -10.06 -4.52
CA VAL A 68 -13.13 -9.86 -4.91
C VAL A 68 -12.43 -9.12 -3.78
N THR A 69 -11.28 -9.65 -3.35
CA THR A 69 -10.43 -9.00 -2.34
C THR A 69 -9.13 -8.55 -2.97
N ILE A 70 -8.76 -7.29 -2.76
CA ILE A 70 -7.42 -6.78 -3.09
C ILE A 70 -6.68 -6.38 -1.83
N THR A 71 -5.44 -6.86 -1.68
CA THR A 71 -4.67 -6.73 -0.44
C THR A 71 -3.17 -6.73 -0.72
N GLY A 72 -2.37 -6.45 0.31
CA GLY A 72 -0.95 -6.21 0.19
C GLY A 72 -0.64 -4.88 -0.53
N GLY A 73 0.36 -4.91 -1.41
CA GLY A 73 0.84 -3.72 -2.09
C GLY A 73 1.46 -2.67 -1.16
N LYS A 74 1.88 -1.56 -1.75
CA LYS A 74 2.39 -0.38 -1.03
C LYS A 74 1.55 0.82 -1.40
N LEU A 75 1.60 1.87 -0.58
CA LEU A 75 0.94 3.14 -0.92
C LEU A 75 1.32 3.63 -2.32
N MET A 76 2.58 3.45 -2.74
CA MET A 76 3.06 3.84 -4.07
C MET A 76 2.38 3.08 -5.23
N THR A 77 1.81 1.90 -4.98
CA THR A 77 1.17 1.05 -6.00
C THR A 77 -0.35 1.12 -5.95
N TYR A 78 -0.94 1.99 -5.13
CA TYR A 78 -2.41 2.07 -4.95
C TYR A 78 -3.15 2.24 -6.27
N ARG A 79 -2.58 3.01 -7.22
CA ARG A 79 -3.19 3.27 -8.52
C ARG A 79 -3.23 2.02 -9.40
N LEU A 80 -2.19 1.20 -9.34
CA LEU A 80 -2.13 -0.09 -10.03
C LEU A 80 -3.08 -1.10 -9.37
N MET A 81 -3.18 -1.08 -8.04
CA MET A 81 -4.16 -1.89 -7.30
C MET A 81 -5.59 -1.56 -7.76
N ALA A 82 -5.93 -0.27 -7.85
CA ALA A 82 -7.24 0.18 -8.31
C ALA A 82 -7.52 -0.29 -9.74
N GLU A 83 -6.53 -0.24 -10.63
CA GLU A 83 -6.62 -0.74 -12.01
C GLU A 83 -6.95 -2.24 -12.02
N TRP A 84 -6.19 -3.07 -11.30
CA TRP A 84 -6.43 -4.52 -11.25
C TRP A 84 -7.79 -4.89 -10.66
N ALA A 85 -8.19 -4.23 -9.57
CA ALA A 85 -9.49 -4.49 -8.95
C ALA A 85 -10.64 -4.10 -9.89
N THR A 86 -10.55 -2.93 -10.54
CA THR A 86 -11.58 -2.45 -11.46
C THR A 86 -11.67 -3.34 -12.70
N ASP A 87 -10.53 -3.72 -13.28
CA ASP A 87 -10.49 -4.60 -14.45
C ASP A 87 -11.15 -5.96 -14.15
N LYS A 88 -10.90 -6.55 -12.97
CA LYS A 88 -11.56 -7.79 -12.55
C LYS A 88 -13.08 -7.60 -12.36
N VAL A 89 -13.51 -6.47 -11.82
CA VAL A 89 -14.94 -6.17 -11.66
C VAL A 89 -15.61 -5.99 -13.04
N CYS A 90 -14.97 -5.25 -13.96
CA CYS A 90 -15.45 -5.10 -15.33
C CYS A 90 -15.59 -6.45 -16.04
N GLU A 91 -14.59 -7.33 -15.91
CA GLU A 91 -14.62 -8.70 -16.43
C GLU A 91 -15.83 -9.48 -15.91
N LYS A 92 -16.06 -9.48 -14.58
CA LYS A 92 -17.20 -10.18 -13.96
C LYS A 92 -18.56 -9.61 -14.36
N LEU A 93 -18.63 -8.32 -14.66
CA LEU A 93 -19.86 -7.65 -15.12
C LEU A 93 -20.08 -7.71 -16.64
N GLY A 94 -19.14 -8.31 -17.40
CA GLY A 94 -19.22 -8.39 -18.86
C GLY A 94 -18.97 -7.05 -19.57
N HIS A 95 -18.28 -6.11 -18.92
CA HIS A 95 -17.91 -4.82 -19.49
C HIS A 95 -16.45 -4.81 -19.96
N SER A 96 -16.18 -4.24 -21.14
CA SER A 96 -14.84 -4.19 -21.77
C SER A 96 -14.11 -2.85 -21.61
N ALA A 97 -14.53 -2.01 -20.65
CA ALA A 97 -13.89 -0.72 -20.43
C ALA A 97 -12.52 -0.89 -19.74
N LYS A 98 -11.43 -0.52 -20.44
CA LYS A 98 -10.09 -0.42 -19.83
C LYS A 98 -9.97 0.89 -19.05
N MET A 99 -9.68 0.79 -17.76
CA MET A 99 -9.61 1.94 -16.86
C MET A 99 -8.16 2.46 -16.76
N TYR A 100 -7.86 3.60 -17.40
CA TYR A 100 -6.51 4.19 -17.37
C TYR A 100 -6.36 5.24 -16.28
N TYR A 101 -5.97 4.83 -15.07
CA TYR A 101 -5.73 5.79 -13.98
C TYR A 101 -4.48 6.68 -14.19
N GLY A 102 -3.63 6.42 -15.20
CA GLY A 102 -2.31 7.04 -15.33
C GLY A 102 -2.27 8.48 -15.81
N ARG A 103 -3.42 9.07 -16.15
CA ARG A 103 -3.50 10.41 -16.75
C ARG A 103 -4.42 11.38 -16.02
N GLY A 104 -5.18 10.93 -15.03
CA GLY A 104 -6.09 11.77 -14.26
C GLY A 104 -5.35 12.50 -13.14
N SER A 105 -5.57 13.81 -13.01
CA SER A 105 -5.21 14.53 -11.79
C SER A 105 -6.10 14.09 -10.63
N LEU A 106 -5.51 14.03 -9.43
CA LEU A 106 -6.30 13.89 -8.21
C LEU A 106 -7.13 15.16 -7.97
N THR A 107 -8.27 14.99 -7.31
CA THR A 107 -9.14 16.12 -6.93
C THR A 107 -8.34 17.10 -6.07
N GLY A 108 -8.45 18.39 -6.36
CA GLY A 108 -7.68 19.45 -5.69
C GLY A 108 -6.30 19.74 -6.27
N PHE A 109 -5.85 18.96 -7.27
CA PHE A 109 -4.57 19.18 -7.96
C PHE A 109 -4.78 19.26 -9.48
N PRO A 110 -5.20 20.40 -10.04
CA PRO A 110 -5.36 20.52 -11.48
C PRO A 110 -4.04 20.16 -12.19
N THR A 111 -4.15 19.45 -13.31
CA THR A 111 -3.00 19.13 -14.15
C THR A 111 -2.29 20.43 -14.52
N PHE A 112 -1.07 20.62 -14.03
CA PHE A 112 -0.22 21.72 -14.47
C PHE A 112 0.11 21.48 -15.94
N ARG A 113 -0.68 22.09 -16.85
CA ARG A 113 -0.27 22.21 -18.25
C ARG A 113 1.00 23.05 -18.22
N ARG A 114 2.15 22.44 -18.57
CA ARG A 114 3.32 23.21 -18.99
C ARG A 114 2.80 24.22 -20.02
N ARG A 115 2.97 25.52 -19.75
CA ARG A 115 2.86 26.52 -20.81
C ARG A 115 4.02 26.20 -21.74
N ASP A 116 3.71 25.76 -22.95
CA ASP A 116 4.70 25.64 -24.00
C ASP A 116 5.31 27.04 -24.19
N SER A 117 6.60 27.16 -23.85
CA SER A 117 7.37 28.35 -24.15
C SER A 117 7.57 28.39 -25.67
N THR A 118 6.94 29.38 -26.30
CA THR A 118 7.23 29.84 -27.67
C THR A 118 8.70 30.16 -27.85
#